data_AF-A0ABD5DXW4-F1
#
_entry.id   AF-A0ABD5DXW4-F1
#
_cell.length_a   1.000
_cell.length_b   1.000
_cell.length_c   1.000
_cell.angle_alpha   90.00
_cell.angle_beta   90.00
_cell.angle_gamma   90.00
#
_symmetry.space_group_name_H-M   'P 1'
#
loop_
_entity.id
_entity.type
_entity.pdbx_description
1 polymer ?
#
loop_
_entity_poly.entity_id
_entity_poly.type
_entity_poly.pdbx_seq_one_letter_code
_entity_poly.pdbx_strand_id
1 'polypeptide(L)'
;RFLCLAVALLSPRPPAFLAINEPENSLHRDMLPALARLIIEASRYSQIWLTSHSAELAELIAAGAPCQRYALENRGGETRIVE
;
A
#
# COMPACT_ATOMS: atom_id res chain seq x y z
N ARG A 1 1.13 3.43 -15.10
CA ARG A 1 1.40 3.48 -13.63
C ARG A 1 1.71 2.11 -13.04
N PHE A 2 0.89 1.08 -13.28
CA PHE A 2 1.13 -0.26 -12.73
C PHE A 2 2.54 -0.80 -12.98
N LEU A 3 3.08 -0.68 -14.21
CA LEU A 3 4.45 -1.12 -14.50
C LEU A 3 5.52 -0.38 -13.68
N CYS A 4 5.38 0.93 -13.46
CA CYS A 4 6.32 1.68 -12.63
C CYS A 4 6.27 1.22 -11.16
N LEU A 5 5.07 0.95 -10.64
CA LEU A 5 4.90 0.38 -9.30
C LEU A 5 5.51 -1.02 -9.22
N ALA A 6 5.29 -1.86 -10.23
CA ALA A 6 5.89 -3.19 -10.30
C ALA A 6 7.41 -3.13 -10.31
N VAL A 7 8.02 -2.21 -11.08
CA VAL A 7 9.48 -2.01 -11.09
C VAL A 7 10.01 -1.57 -9.72
N ALA A 8 9.31 -0.67 -9.03
CA ALA A 8 9.71 -0.22 -7.70
C ALA A 8 9.60 -1.35 -6.65
N LEU A 9 8.50 -2.10 -6.66
CA LEU A 9 8.21 -3.18 -5.72
C LEU A 9 9.06 -4.44 -5.98
N LEU A 10 9.47 -4.67 -7.22
CA LEU A 10 10.29 -5.81 -7.64
C LEU A 10 11.76 -5.41 -7.91
N SER A 11 12.23 -4.33 -7.30
CA SER A 11 13.62 -3.88 -7.47
C SER A 11 14.59 -5.01 -7.05
N PRO A 12 15.58 -5.38 -7.88
CA PRO A 12 16.58 -6.38 -7.53
C PRO A 12 17.53 -5.91 -6.42
N ARG A 13 17.52 -4.61 -6.12
CA ARG A 13 18.17 -4.00 -4.96
C ARG A 13 17.10 -3.26 -4.17
N PRO A 14 16.31 -3.98 -3.34
CA PRO A 14 15.20 -3.38 -2.62
C PRO A 14 15.73 -2.35 -1.61
N PRO A 15 15.07 -1.19 -1.46
CA PRO A 15 15.43 -0.23 -0.43
C PRO A 15 15.07 -0.79 0.96
N ALA A 16 15.77 -0.37 2.01
CA ALA A 16 15.39 -0.76 3.37
C ALA A 16 13.99 -0.24 3.76
N PHE A 17 13.58 0.90 3.19
CA PHE A 17 12.30 1.54 3.42
C PHE A 17 11.70 2.08 2.11
N LEU A 18 10.40 1.88 1.92
CA LEU A 18 9.64 2.35 0.76
C LEU A 18 8.33 3.01 1.20
N ALA A 19 8.18 4.30 0.91
CA ALA A 19 6.94 5.04 1.12
C ALA A 19 6.19 5.23 -0.19
N ILE A 20 4.91 4.84 -0.25
CA ILE A 20 4.09 4.91 -1.47
C ILE A 20 2.78 5.63 -1.18
N ASN A 21 2.47 6.68 -1.96
CA ASN A 21 1.22 7.42 -1.83
C ASN A 21 0.19 6.97 -2.86
N GLU A 22 -0.94 6.44 -2.40
CA GLU A 22 -2.09 6.01 -3.21
C GLU A 22 -1.68 5.18 -4.44
N PRO A 23 -1.04 4.01 -4.25
CA PRO A 23 -0.59 3.18 -5.37
C PRO A 23 -1.74 2.71 -6.28
N GLU A 24 -2.98 2.68 -5.78
CA GLU A 24 -4.18 2.37 -6.54
C GLU A 24 -4.64 3.48 -7.48
N ASN A 25 -4.13 4.70 -7.32
CA ASN A 25 -4.64 5.85 -8.05
C ASN A 25 -4.46 5.64 -9.58
N SER A 26 -5.56 5.81 -10.31
CA SER A 26 -5.68 5.56 -11.75
C SER A 26 -5.53 4.09 -12.19
N LEU A 27 -5.67 3.12 -11.27
CA LEU A 27 -5.78 1.69 -11.61
C LEU A 27 -7.24 1.23 -11.65
N HIS A 28 -7.53 0.23 -12.48
CA HIS A 28 -8.82 -0.46 -12.45
C HIS A 28 -8.94 -1.31 -11.18
N ARG A 29 -10.14 -1.42 -10.60
CA ARG A 29 -10.39 -2.17 -9.35
C ARG A 29 -9.92 -3.62 -9.43
N ASP A 30 -10.13 -4.28 -10.57
CA ASP A 30 -9.69 -5.67 -10.81
C ASP A 30 -8.16 -5.85 -10.74
N MET A 31 -7.37 -4.76 -10.76
CA MET A 31 -5.92 -4.81 -10.59
C MET A 31 -5.49 -4.76 -9.13
N LEU A 32 -6.36 -4.39 -8.18
CA LEU A 32 -6.01 -4.29 -6.76
C LEU A 32 -5.50 -5.62 -6.18
N PRO A 33 -6.07 -6.79 -6.50
CA PRO A 33 -5.52 -8.07 -6.05
C PRO A 33 -4.09 -8.31 -6.55
N ALA A 34 -3.76 -7.90 -7.77
CA ALA A 34 -2.41 -8.02 -8.30
C ALA A 34 -1.43 -7.04 -7.61
N LEU A 35 -1.86 -5.80 -7.39
CA LEU A 35 -1.09 -4.80 -6.66
C LEU A 35 -0.82 -5.23 -5.21
N ALA A 36 -1.83 -5.74 -4.51
CA ALA A 36 -1.71 -6.23 -3.14
C ALA A 36 -0.65 -7.35 -3.04
N ARG A 37 -0.68 -8.33 -3.96
CA ARG A 37 0.33 -9.40 -4.01
C ARG A 37 1.74 -8.85 -4.20
N LEU A 38 1.93 -7.84 -5.06
CA LEU A 38 3.24 -7.22 -5.24
C LEU A 38 3.71 -6.49 -3.98
N ILE A 39 2.83 -5.78 -3.28
CA ILE A 39 3.16 -5.10 -2.02
C ILE A 39 3.51 -6.12 -0.93
N ILE A 40 2.75 -7.21 -0.81
CA ILE A 40 3.01 -8.29 0.14
C ILE A 40 4.37 -8.95 -0.13
N GLU A 41 4.71 -9.24 -1.39
CA GLU A 41 6.02 -9.81 -1.69
C GLU A 41 7.16 -8.82 -1.42
N ALA A 42 6.98 -7.55 -1.77
CA ALA A 42 7.98 -6.52 -1.53
C ALA A 42 8.22 -6.27 -0.02
N SER A 43 7.19 -6.43 0.83
CA SER A 43 7.29 -6.21 2.28
C SER A 43 8.21 -7.22 2.99
N ARG A 44 8.50 -8.35 2.34
CA ARG A 44 9.46 -9.36 2.83
C ARG A 44 10.90 -8.86 2.79
N TYR A 45 11.18 -7.85 1.95
CA TYR A 45 12.53 -7.33 1.72
C TYR A 45 12.69 -5.86 2.09
N SER A 46 11.59 -5.12 2.19
CA SER A 46 11.57 -3.68 2.50
C SER A 46 10.52 -3.40 3.57
N GLN A 47 10.79 -2.46 4.48
CA GLN A 47 9.70 -1.87 5.26
C GLN A 47 8.86 -0.98 4.34
N ILE A 48 7.55 -1.22 4.28
CA ILE A 48 6.65 -0.46 3.39
C ILE A 48 5.69 0.39 4.22
N TRP A 49 5.66 1.69 3.93
CA TRP A 49 4.65 2.62 4.40
C TRP A 49 3.76 3.02 3.21
N LEU A 50 2.46 2.80 3.33
CA LEU A 50 1.53 3.13 2.25
C LEU A 50 0.36 3.97 2.78
N THR A 51 -0.06 4.94 1.98
CA THR A 51 -1.35 5.62 2.14
C THR A 51 -2.28 5.13 1.04
N SER A 52 -3.54 4.91 1.39
CA SER A 52 -4.56 4.38 0.49
C SER A 52 -5.91 4.94 0.91
N HIS A 53 -6.73 5.30 -0.07
CA HIS A 53 -8.16 5.56 0.13
C HIS A 53 -8.99 4.30 -0.15
N SER A 54 -8.37 3.24 -0.69
CA SER A 54 -9.01 1.97 -0.96
C SER A 54 -9.02 1.06 0.26
N ALA A 55 -10.20 0.93 0.89
CA ALA A 55 -10.45 -0.08 1.92
C ALA A 55 -10.21 -1.50 1.39
N GLU A 56 -10.59 -1.76 0.13
CA GLU A 56 -10.38 -3.05 -0.54
C GLU A 56 -8.90 -3.42 -0.63
N LEU A 57 -8.04 -2.47 -1.03
CA LEU A 57 -6.60 -2.71 -1.08
C LEU A 57 -6.03 -2.98 0.31
N ALA A 58 -6.47 -2.22 1.33
CA ALA A 58 -6.03 -2.41 2.70
C ALA A 58 -6.43 -3.79 3.26
N GLU A 59 -7.64 -4.28 2.97
CA GLU A 59 -8.06 -5.63 3.33
C GLU A 59 -7.23 -6.71 2.63
N LEU A 60 -7.02 -6.56 1.31
CA LEU A 60 -6.23 -7.51 0.52
C LEU A 60 -4.79 -7.65 1.05
N ILE A 61 -4.18 -6.55 1.49
CA ILE A 61 -2.84 -6.55 2.09
C ILE A 61 -2.87 -7.23 3.48
N ALA A 62 -3.81 -6.83 4.34
CA ALA A 62 -3.93 -7.36 5.69
C ALA A 62 -4.22 -8.87 5.73
N ALA A 63 -4.92 -9.39 4.72
CA ALA A 63 -5.17 -10.82 4.57
C ALA A 63 -3.92 -11.64 4.21
N GLY A 64 -2.89 -11.01 3.60
CA GLY A 64 -1.72 -11.71 3.08
C GLY A 64 -0.41 -11.47 3.83
N ALA A 65 -0.32 -10.44 4.66
CA ALA A 65 0.85 -10.17 5.50
C ALA A 65 0.46 -9.43 6.79
N PRO A 66 1.19 -9.63 7.91
CA PRO A 66 1.05 -8.79 9.08
C PRO A 66 1.30 -7.32 8.70
N CYS A 67 0.31 -6.46 8.96
CA CYS A 67 0.44 -5.03 8.74
C CYS A 67 -0.25 -4.25 9.86
N GLN A 68 0.37 -3.14 10.27
CA GLN A 68 -0.28 -2.18 11.13
C GLN A 68 -1.14 -1.25 10.26
N ARG A 69 -2.43 -1.13 10.58
CA ARG A 69 -3.35 -0.22 9.90
C ARG A 69 -3.67 0.96 10.80
N TYR A 70 -3.63 2.15 10.22
CA TYR A 70 -4.05 3.39 10.87
C TYR A 70 -5.20 3.95 10.04
N ALA A 71 -6.41 3.88 10.59
CA ALA A 71 -7.53 4.62 10.02
C ALA A 71 -7.34 6.10 10.34
N LEU A 72 -7.50 6.95 9.33
CA LEU A 72 -7.34 8.39 9.47
C LEU A 72 -8.66 9.07 9.11
N GLU A 73 -8.99 10.11 9.86
CA GLU A 73 -10.14 10.97 9.57
C GLU A 73 -9.78 12.44 9.70
N ASN A 74 -10.58 13.30 9.05
CA ASN A 74 -10.50 14.73 9.25
C ASN A 74 -11.50 15.15 10.33
N ARG A 75 -11.00 15.63 11.47
CA ARG A 75 -11.82 16.25 12.52
C ARG A 75 -11.52 17.74 12.56
N GLY A 76 -12.46 18.56 12.10
CA GLY A 76 -12.34 20.02 12.18
C GLY A 76 -11.16 20.63 11.40
N GLY A 77 -10.73 19.99 10.31
CA GLY A 77 -9.56 20.42 9.52
C GLY A 77 -8.26 19.71 9.89
N GLU A 78 -8.24 18.90 10.95
CA GLU A 78 -7.06 18.18 11.42
C GLU A 78 -7.13 16.69 11.07
N THR A 79 -6.00 16.11 10.66
CA THR A 79 -5.88 14.66 10.51
C THR A 79 -5.73 14.00 11.87
N ARG A 80 -6.64 13.09 12.22
CA ARG A 80 -6.63 12.31 13.46
C ARG A 80 -6.62 10.81 13.13
N ILE A 81 -5.92 10.03 13.95
CA ILE A 81 -6.02 8.57 13.92
C ILE A 81 -7.34 8.19 14.60
N VAL A 82 -8.11 7.33 13.94
CA VAL A 82 -9.31 6.71 14.51
C VAL A 82 -8.86 5.54 15.38
N GLU A 83 -9.21 5.57 16.66
CA GLU A 83 -9.00 4.46 17.61
C GLU A 83 -9.93 3.28 17.33
#